data_AF-A0AAJ1JVS1-F1
#
_entry.id   AF-A0AAJ1JVS1-F1
#
_cell.length_a   1.000
_cell.length_b   1.000
_cell.length_c   1.000
_cell.angle_alpha   90.00
_cell.angle_beta   90.00
_cell.angle_gamma   90.00
#
_symmetry.space_group_name_H-M   'P 1'
#
loop_
_entity.id
_entity.type
_entity.pdbx_description
1 polymer ?
#
loop_
_entity_poly.entity_id
_entity_poly.type
_entity_poly.pdbx_seq_one_letter_code
_entity_poly.pdbx_strand_id
1 'polypeptide(L)'
;NLGFSEYIKGLIGKGDQWSAWQYLGLVDALNGKQQADATLTALAGLVNGANKLPYFSGVDQMAATDLTAFARGLLGKADAATAKGHLGVGSAGGRNVGVGFSSGGSEIPDMTFFAGLKGDAGYQYFPTGMLLQWGTVVLKSAPSGVSIGTFPVAFPAAGQQIFVTHDNPLANVMAFGAASIVDPTQFRVNAIAINADTFTMAPGYSLTLRWFAIGS
;
A
#
# COMPACT_ATOMS: atom_id res chain seq x y z
N ASN A 1 29.29 -67.16 61.84
CA ASN A 1 28.53 -65.95 61.47
C ASN A 1 29.45 -65.00 60.72
N LEU A 2 29.33 -64.94 59.39
CA LEU A 2 29.99 -63.87 58.63
C LEU A 2 29.41 -62.55 59.14
N GLY A 3 30.27 -61.63 59.59
CA GLY A 3 29.91 -60.41 60.32
C GLY A 3 29.24 -59.32 59.47
N PHE A 4 28.32 -59.70 58.57
CA PHE A 4 27.58 -58.75 57.74
C PHE A 4 26.60 -57.92 58.57
N SER A 5 26.41 -56.67 58.17
CA SER A 5 25.40 -55.77 58.74
C SER A 5 23.97 -56.22 58.39
N GLU A 6 22.99 -55.77 59.17
CA GLU A 6 21.57 -56.04 58.94
C GLU A 6 21.10 -55.60 57.54
N TYR A 7 21.66 -54.49 57.03
CA TYR A 7 21.41 -54.01 55.68
C TYR A 7 21.86 -55.02 54.61
N ILE A 8 23.07 -55.57 54.74
CA ILE A 8 23.60 -56.54 53.78
C ILE A 8 22.82 -57.86 53.86
N LYS A 9 22.44 -58.30 55.06
CA LYS A 9 21.58 -59.49 55.21
C LYS A 9 20.22 -59.29 54.55
N GLY A 10 19.60 -58.12 54.73
CA GLY A 10 18.32 -57.78 54.11
C GLY A 10 18.40 -57.73 52.58
N LEU A 11 19.51 -57.25 52.02
CA LEU A 11 19.73 -57.22 50.56
C LEU A 11 19.91 -58.63 49.98
N ILE A 12 20.76 -59.46 50.59
CA ILE A 12 21.05 -60.82 50.10
C ILE A 12 19.83 -61.75 50.27
N GLY A 13 18.93 -61.45 51.21
CA GLY A 13 17.71 -62.23 51.47
C GLY A 13 16.56 -62.01 50.47
N LYS A 14 16.72 -61.20 49.43
CA LYS A 14 15.64 -60.92 48.45
C LYS A 14 15.58 -62.03 47.38
N GLY A 15 14.38 -62.56 47.16
CA GLY A 15 14.16 -63.70 46.26
C GLY A 15 14.18 -63.38 44.76
N ASP A 16 14.13 -62.10 44.40
CA ASP A 16 14.14 -61.61 43.02
C ASP A 16 14.72 -60.19 42.91
N GLN A 17 14.97 -59.76 41.67
CA GLN A 17 15.55 -58.47 41.34
C GLN A 17 14.66 -57.28 41.71
N TRP A 18 13.34 -57.39 41.54
CA TRP A 18 12.39 -56.31 41.84
C TRP A 18 12.30 -56.05 43.34
N SER A 19 12.23 -57.12 44.14
CA SER A 19 12.26 -57.08 45.61
C SER A 19 13.56 -56.47 46.14
N ALA A 20 14.69 -56.73 45.46
CA ALA A 20 15.97 -56.08 45.77
C ALA A 20 15.96 -54.59 45.44
N TRP A 21 15.42 -54.18 44.30
CA TRP A 21 15.30 -52.77 43.92
C TRP A 21 14.39 -51.97 44.85
N GLN A 22 13.27 -52.56 45.28
CA GLN A 22 12.41 -51.94 46.29
C GLN A 22 13.13 -51.80 47.64
N TYR A 23 13.86 -52.82 48.09
CA TYR A 23 14.62 -52.76 49.33
C TYR A 23 15.74 -51.70 49.32
N LEU A 24 16.37 -51.50 48.17
CA LEU A 24 17.35 -50.44 47.95
C LEU A 24 16.70 -49.05 47.77
N GLY A 25 15.37 -48.95 47.76
CA GLY A 25 14.64 -47.70 47.53
C GLY A 25 14.74 -47.18 46.09
N LEU A 26 15.25 -47.97 45.14
CA LEU A 26 15.47 -47.54 43.76
C LEU A 26 14.15 -47.33 43.01
N VAL A 27 13.16 -48.17 43.28
CA VAL A 27 11.82 -48.03 42.69
C VAL A 27 11.21 -46.69 43.09
N ASP A 28 11.23 -46.36 44.39
CA ASP A 28 10.70 -45.09 44.91
C ASP A 28 11.53 -43.90 44.42
N ALA A 29 12.85 -44.03 44.33
CA ALA A 29 13.75 -42.96 43.88
C ALA A 29 13.62 -42.63 42.38
N LEU A 30 13.18 -43.57 41.56
CA LEU A 30 12.94 -43.39 40.11
C LEU A 30 11.46 -43.17 39.79
N ASN A 31 10.55 -43.54 40.69
CA ASN A 31 9.12 -43.35 40.48
C ASN A 31 8.80 -41.88 40.24
N GLY A 32 8.16 -41.58 39.11
CA GLY A 32 7.81 -40.21 38.70
C GLY A 32 8.97 -39.37 38.14
N LYS A 33 10.19 -39.90 38.06
CA LYS A 33 11.30 -39.20 37.37
C LYS A 33 11.21 -39.40 35.86
N GLN A 34 11.52 -38.34 35.13
CA GLN A 34 11.68 -38.39 33.69
C GLN A 34 13.00 -39.10 33.31
N GLN A 35 12.96 -39.95 32.29
CA GLN A 35 14.18 -40.55 31.71
C GLN A 35 15.05 -39.46 31.08
N ALA A 36 16.38 -39.68 31.06
CA ALA A 36 17.31 -38.76 30.44
C ALA A 36 16.99 -38.61 28.94
N ASP A 37 16.80 -37.37 28.51
CA ASP A 37 16.44 -36.99 27.16
C ASP A 37 17.29 -35.79 26.74
N ALA A 38 17.87 -35.85 25.54
CA ALA A 38 18.82 -34.86 25.06
C ALA A 38 18.15 -33.50 24.81
N THR A 39 16.92 -33.49 24.28
CA THR A 39 16.11 -32.28 24.09
C THR A 39 15.78 -31.59 25.42
N LEU A 40 15.41 -32.36 26.45
CA LEU A 40 15.10 -31.77 27.76
C LEU A 40 16.35 -31.30 28.50
N THR A 41 17.47 -31.99 28.32
CA THR A 41 18.77 -31.53 28.81
C THR A 41 19.13 -30.18 28.17
N ALA A 42 18.91 -30.02 26.86
CA ALA A 42 19.14 -28.77 26.16
C ALA A 42 18.20 -27.64 26.63
N LEU A 43 16.91 -27.93 26.84
CA LEU A 43 15.94 -26.96 27.37
C LEU A 43 16.32 -26.50 28.79
N ALA A 44 16.75 -27.44 29.65
CA ALA A 44 17.18 -27.15 31.01
C ALA A 44 18.50 -26.34 31.07
N GLY A 45 19.34 -26.45 30.04
CA GLY A 45 20.61 -25.73 29.92
C GLY A 45 20.52 -24.30 29.38
N LEU A 46 19.33 -23.82 29.01
CA LEU A 46 19.15 -22.46 28.49
C LEU A 46 19.42 -21.40 29.56
N VAL A 47 20.08 -20.31 29.15
CA VAL A 47 20.18 -19.09 29.98
C VAL A 47 18.78 -18.52 30.17
N ASN A 48 18.28 -18.58 31.40
CA ASN A 48 16.99 -18.03 31.75
C ASN A 48 17.03 -16.49 31.80
N GLY A 49 15.87 -15.87 31.61
CA GLY A 49 15.75 -14.42 31.64
C GLY A 49 14.35 -13.95 31.29
N ALA A 50 13.96 -12.80 31.83
CA ALA A 50 12.73 -12.15 31.39
C ALA A 50 12.80 -11.82 29.90
N ASN A 51 11.65 -11.87 29.22
CA ASN A 51 11.54 -11.50 27.80
C ASN A 51 12.39 -12.37 26.86
N LYS A 52 12.64 -13.66 27.19
CA LYS A 52 13.27 -14.63 26.30
C LYS A 52 12.27 -15.62 25.71
N LEU A 53 12.49 -16.05 24.47
CA LEU A 53 11.74 -17.14 23.81
C LEU A 53 12.70 -18.29 23.47
N PRO A 54 12.57 -19.46 24.13
CA PRO A 54 13.24 -20.68 23.72
C PRO A 54 12.80 -21.17 22.33
N TYR A 55 13.74 -21.67 21.54
CA TYR A 55 13.48 -22.30 20.24
C TYR A 55 14.54 -23.36 19.92
N PHE A 56 14.18 -24.32 19.06
CA PHE A 56 15.13 -25.32 18.58
C PHE A 56 16.11 -24.72 17.58
N SER A 57 17.41 -24.86 17.82
CA SER A 57 18.47 -24.46 16.88
C SER A 57 19.05 -25.65 16.10
N GLY A 58 18.59 -26.87 16.40
CA GLY A 58 18.99 -28.13 15.78
C GLY A 58 18.34 -29.32 16.50
N VAL A 59 18.68 -30.54 16.07
CA VAL A 59 18.27 -31.78 16.79
C VAL A 59 18.94 -31.78 18.15
N ASP A 60 18.14 -31.90 19.22
CA ASP A 60 18.60 -31.85 20.62
C ASP A 60 19.40 -30.59 20.98
N GLN A 61 19.14 -29.47 20.28
CA GLN A 61 19.76 -28.18 20.55
C GLN A 61 18.71 -27.10 20.73
N MET A 62 18.87 -26.31 21.78
CA MET A 62 17.96 -25.22 22.14
C MET A 62 18.73 -23.91 22.26
N ALA A 63 18.14 -22.84 21.76
CA ALA A 63 18.61 -21.48 21.90
C ALA A 63 17.48 -20.58 22.41
N ALA A 64 17.84 -19.39 22.89
CA ALA A 64 16.86 -18.36 23.27
C ALA A 64 17.13 -17.07 22.49
N THR A 65 16.06 -16.38 22.12
CA THR A 65 16.11 -15.04 21.54
C THR A 65 15.35 -14.06 22.42
N ASP A 66 15.63 -12.77 22.28
CA ASP A 66 14.84 -11.72 22.92
C ASP A 66 13.45 -11.61 22.28
N LEU A 67 12.41 -11.58 23.11
CA LEU A 67 11.03 -11.41 22.71
C LEU A 67 10.46 -10.17 23.40
N THR A 68 10.28 -9.11 22.62
CA THR A 68 9.82 -7.81 23.14
C THR A 68 8.39 -7.86 23.68
N ALA A 69 8.04 -6.90 24.53
CA ALA A 69 6.66 -6.73 25.00
C ALA A 69 5.69 -6.47 23.82
N PHE A 70 6.15 -5.75 22.79
CA PHE A 70 5.38 -5.53 21.57
C PHE A 70 5.07 -6.85 20.85
N ALA A 71 6.07 -7.72 20.65
CA ALA A 71 5.87 -9.00 19.97
C ALA A 71 4.95 -9.94 20.76
N ARG A 72 5.11 -10.03 22.10
CA ARG A 72 4.17 -10.78 22.95
C ARG A 72 2.76 -10.23 22.88
N GLY A 73 2.64 -8.90 22.86
CA GLY A 73 1.37 -8.23 22.66
C GLY A 73 0.71 -8.67 21.36
N LEU A 74 1.45 -8.70 20.24
CA LEU A 74 0.94 -9.13 18.94
C LEU A 74 0.54 -10.62 18.92
N LEU A 75 1.39 -11.51 19.45
CA LEU A 75 1.13 -12.94 19.54
C LEU A 75 -0.09 -13.28 20.40
N GLY A 76 -0.44 -12.42 21.37
CA GLY A 76 -1.59 -12.57 22.25
C GLY A 76 -2.91 -12.00 21.69
N LYS A 77 -2.97 -11.56 20.44
CA LYS A 77 -4.20 -10.98 19.86
C LYS A 77 -5.14 -12.09 19.41
N ALA A 78 -6.43 -11.94 19.71
CA ALA A 78 -7.46 -12.96 19.46
C ALA A 78 -7.83 -13.08 17.98
N ASP A 79 -7.65 -12.01 17.20
CA ASP A 79 -8.04 -11.95 15.80
C ASP A 79 -7.20 -10.95 15.00
N ALA A 80 -7.40 -10.95 13.68
CA ALA A 80 -6.71 -10.05 12.77
C ALA A 80 -7.08 -8.56 12.99
N ALA A 81 -8.23 -8.23 13.57
CA ALA A 81 -8.64 -6.84 13.78
C ALA A 81 -7.88 -6.22 14.96
N THR A 82 -7.83 -6.93 16.09
CA THR A 82 -7.06 -6.58 17.27
C THR A 82 -5.55 -6.60 17.00
N ALA A 83 -5.06 -7.52 16.15
CA ALA A 83 -3.68 -7.52 15.67
C ALA A 83 -3.32 -6.27 14.86
N LYS A 84 -4.17 -5.85 13.92
CA LYS A 84 -3.99 -4.58 13.19
C LYS A 84 -3.97 -3.38 14.13
N GLY A 85 -4.86 -3.34 15.13
CA GLY A 85 -4.84 -2.31 16.16
C GLY A 85 -3.51 -2.26 16.93
N HIS A 86 -2.96 -3.42 17.28
CA HIS A 86 -1.66 -3.52 17.96
C HIS A 86 -0.49 -3.05 17.09
N LEU A 87 -0.55 -3.26 15.78
CA LEU A 87 0.44 -2.75 14.82
C LEU A 87 0.37 -1.23 14.62
N GLY A 88 -0.73 -0.58 15.01
CA GLY A 88 -0.89 0.88 14.87
C GLY A 88 -1.13 1.36 13.44
N VAL A 89 -1.55 0.48 12.52
CA VAL A 89 -1.73 0.80 11.08
C VAL A 89 -2.97 1.68 10.75
N GLY A 90 -3.66 2.16 11.78
CA GLY A 90 -4.81 3.07 11.68
C GLY A 90 -5.93 2.55 10.78
N SER A 91 -6.75 3.47 10.27
CA SER A 91 -7.82 3.14 9.33
C SER A 91 -7.30 2.74 7.95
N ALA A 92 -6.10 3.21 7.56
CA ALA A 92 -5.47 2.90 6.28
C ALA A 92 -5.17 1.41 6.09
N GLY A 93 -4.74 0.71 7.15
CA GLY A 93 -4.41 -0.72 7.08
C GLY A 93 -5.61 -1.66 6.86
N GLY A 94 -6.84 -1.13 6.82
CA GLY A 94 -8.05 -1.86 6.42
C GLY A 94 -8.59 -1.49 5.04
N ARG A 95 -7.94 -0.56 4.33
CA ARG A 95 -8.40 -0.05 3.04
C ARG A 95 -7.74 -0.80 1.89
N ASN A 96 -8.51 -1.05 0.83
CA ASN A 96 -7.95 -1.55 -0.42
C ASN A 96 -7.22 -0.42 -1.16
N VAL A 97 -6.20 -0.78 -1.93
CA VAL A 97 -5.55 0.11 -2.91
C VAL A 97 -6.05 -0.30 -4.29
N GLY A 98 -6.46 0.66 -5.12
CA GLY A 98 -6.74 0.38 -6.53
C GLY A 98 -8.09 0.88 -7.03
N VAL A 99 -8.49 0.32 -8.17
CA VAL A 99 -9.50 0.79 -9.12
C VAL A 99 -10.95 0.53 -8.68
N GLY A 100 -11.38 1.28 -7.69
CA GLY A 100 -12.79 1.40 -7.33
C GLY A 100 -12.91 2.49 -6.30
N PHE A 101 -13.84 3.43 -6.48
CA PHE A 101 -14.57 3.88 -5.31
C PHE A 101 -15.59 2.78 -5.08
N SER A 102 -15.28 1.78 -4.25
CA SER A 102 -16.32 0.92 -3.71
C SER A 102 -17.39 1.85 -3.15
N SER A 103 -18.65 1.42 -3.21
CA SER A 103 -19.83 2.23 -2.84
C SER A 103 -19.85 2.72 -1.36
N GLY A 104 -18.73 2.63 -0.63
CA GLY A 104 -18.49 3.16 0.71
C GLY A 104 -17.20 4.01 0.87
N GLY A 105 -16.52 4.44 -0.20
CA GLY A 105 -15.49 5.51 -0.15
C GLY A 105 -14.27 5.24 0.74
N SER A 106 -13.91 3.96 0.92
CA SER A 106 -12.89 3.52 1.86
C SER A 106 -11.63 2.99 1.18
N GLU A 107 -11.39 3.27 -0.10
CA GLU A 107 -10.11 2.99 -0.74
C GLU A 107 -9.05 4.06 -0.47
N ILE A 108 -7.79 3.66 -0.64
CA ILE A 108 -6.66 4.57 -0.86
C ILE A 108 -6.53 4.71 -2.38
N PRO A 109 -6.70 5.92 -2.95
CA PRO A 109 -6.55 6.12 -4.38
C PRO A 109 -5.19 5.67 -4.86
N ASP A 110 -5.17 4.74 -5.82
CA ASP A 110 -3.95 4.44 -6.57
C ASP A 110 -3.67 5.59 -7.56
N MET A 111 -2.42 6.02 -7.65
CA MET A 111 -1.97 7.10 -8.53
C MET A 111 -2.26 6.80 -10.01
N THR A 112 -2.50 5.54 -10.38
CA THR A 112 -2.98 5.16 -11.72
C THR A 112 -4.33 5.78 -12.10
N PHE A 113 -5.14 6.26 -11.15
CA PHE A 113 -6.35 7.08 -11.44
C PHE A 113 -6.05 8.44 -12.05
N PHE A 114 -4.84 8.95 -11.82
CA PHE A 114 -4.32 10.14 -12.47
C PHE A 114 -3.57 9.75 -13.75
N ALA A 115 -4.08 8.79 -14.52
CA ALA A 115 -3.55 8.51 -15.85
C ALA A 115 -3.64 9.76 -16.74
N GLY A 116 -2.65 9.96 -17.60
CA GLY A 116 -2.59 11.15 -18.42
C GLY A 116 -1.54 11.04 -19.51
N LEU A 117 -1.65 11.92 -20.48
CA LEU A 117 -0.64 12.14 -21.52
C LEU A 117 0.03 13.49 -21.26
N LYS A 118 1.32 13.47 -20.93
CA LYS A 118 2.13 14.69 -20.83
C LYS A 118 2.66 15.06 -22.22
N GLY A 119 1.93 15.93 -22.91
CA GLY A 119 2.33 16.50 -24.19
C GLY A 119 1.89 17.95 -24.34
N ASP A 120 2.30 18.59 -25.43
CA ASP A 120 1.86 19.93 -25.81
C ASP A 120 0.33 20.01 -25.94
N ALA A 121 -0.27 18.94 -26.47
CA ALA A 121 -1.66 18.59 -26.27
C ALA A 121 -1.71 17.35 -25.37
N GLY A 122 -2.44 17.43 -24.27
CA GLY A 122 -2.41 16.41 -23.22
C GLY A 122 -3.69 16.36 -22.41
N TYR A 123 -3.75 15.38 -21.52
CA TYR A 123 -4.89 15.19 -20.63
C TYR A 123 -4.48 14.57 -19.31
N GLN A 124 -5.35 14.73 -18.31
CA GLN A 124 -5.22 14.20 -16.97
C GLN A 124 -6.59 13.73 -16.48
N TYR A 125 -6.73 12.44 -16.20
CA TYR A 125 -7.91 11.91 -15.53
C TYR A 125 -7.90 12.27 -14.04
N PHE A 126 -9.10 12.44 -13.49
CA PHE A 126 -9.35 12.55 -12.06
C PHE A 126 -9.99 11.26 -11.53
N PRO A 127 -9.78 10.92 -10.25
CA PRO A 127 -10.35 9.71 -9.65
C PRO A 127 -11.89 9.61 -9.71
N THR A 128 -12.57 10.73 -9.93
CA THR A 128 -14.03 10.84 -10.02
C THR A 128 -14.58 10.56 -11.42
N GLY A 129 -13.73 10.21 -12.40
CA GLY A 129 -14.11 9.99 -13.79
C GLY A 129 -14.12 11.26 -14.64
N MET A 130 -13.91 12.44 -14.04
CA MET A 130 -13.66 13.67 -14.79
C MET A 130 -12.29 13.63 -15.45
N LEU A 131 -12.10 14.41 -16.51
CA LEU A 131 -10.81 14.61 -17.14
C LEU A 131 -10.61 16.06 -17.56
N LEU A 132 -9.38 16.55 -17.35
CA LEU A 132 -8.90 17.83 -17.85
C LEU A 132 -8.08 17.57 -19.12
N GLN A 133 -8.31 18.33 -20.20
CA GLN A 133 -7.48 18.31 -21.40
C GLN A 133 -6.94 19.71 -21.71
N TRP A 134 -5.79 19.77 -22.37
CA TRP A 134 -5.18 21.01 -22.83
C TRP A 134 -4.54 20.84 -24.20
N GLY A 135 -4.30 21.97 -24.86
CA GLY A 135 -3.55 22.02 -26.11
C GLY A 135 -3.53 23.40 -26.72
N THR A 136 -3.17 23.45 -28.00
CA THR A 136 -3.22 24.64 -28.83
C THR A 136 -4.13 24.43 -30.05
N VAL A 137 -4.59 25.53 -30.64
CA VAL A 137 -5.30 25.53 -31.92
C VAL A 137 -4.89 26.76 -32.71
N VAL A 138 -4.67 26.59 -34.01
CA VAL A 138 -4.29 27.67 -34.92
C VAL A 138 -5.53 28.12 -35.71
N LEU A 139 -5.69 29.42 -35.86
CA LEU A 139 -6.76 30.04 -36.66
C LEU A 139 -6.32 31.40 -37.20
N LYS A 140 -7.15 31.96 -38.08
CA LYS A 140 -7.07 33.38 -38.45
C LYS A 140 -8.14 34.15 -37.69
N SER A 141 -7.87 35.38 -37.29
CA SER A 141 -8.91 36.22 -36.69
C SER A 141 -10.09 36.47 -37.66
N ALA A 142 -11.26 36.72 -37.09
CA ALA A 142 -12.49 37.04 -37.81
C ALA A 142 -12.27 38.19 -38.82
N PRO A 143 -12.98 38.19 -39.97
CA PRO A 143 -14.09 37.29 -40.33
C PRO A 143 -13.66 35.92 -40.87
N SER A 144 -12.35 35.69 -41.01
CA SER A 144 -11.83 34.58 -41.81
C SER A 144 -11.74 33.22 -41.10
N GLY A 145 -11.77 33.13 -39.76
CA GLY A 145 -11.29 31.91 -39.08
C GLY A 145 -12.13 31.40 -37.93
N VAL A 146 -13.09 30.55 -38.30
CA VAL A 146 -13.55 29.48 -37.43
C VAL A 146 -12.63 28.28 -37.63
N SER A 147 -12.06 27.73 -36.57
CA SER A 147 -11.28 26.48 -36.61
C SER A 147 -11.95 25.40 -35.77
N ILE A 148 -11.77 24.14 -36.19
CA ILE A 148 -12.15 22.96 -35.40
C ILE A 148 -10.87 22.39 -34.77
N GLY A 149 -10.86 22.30 -33.44
CA GLY A 149 -9.83 21.58 -32.69
C GLY A 149 -10.30 20.18 -32.34
N THR A 150 -9.35 19.26 -32.15
CA THR A 150 -9.60 17.89 -31.72
C THR A 150 -8.99 17.66 -30.35
N PHE A 151 -9.73 17.03 -29.44
CA PHE A 151 -9.24 16.66 -28.13
C PHE A 151 -8.25 15.48 -28.22
N PRO A 152 -7.18 15.44 -27.40
CA PRO A 152 -6.27 14.30 -27.31
C PRO A 152 -6.96 12.96 -27.05
N VAL A 153 -8.02 12.95 -26.24
CA VAL A 153 -8.89 11.81 -26.01
C VAL A 153 -10.35 12.26 -26.04
N ALA A 154 -11.26 11.39 -26.47
CA ALA A 154 -12.68 11.68 -26.40
C ALA A 154 -13.13 11.83 -24.93
N PHE A 155 -14.00 12.80 -24.64
CA PHE A 155 -14.73 12.81 -23.38
C PHE A 155 -15.64 11.56 -23.32
N PRO A 156 -15.54 10.71 -22.29
CA PRO A 156 -16.33 9.48 -22.25
C PRO A 156 -17.86 9.70 -22.32
N ALA A 157 -18.37 10.80 -21.76
CA ALA A 157 -19.77 11.21 -21.87
C ALA A 157 -19.94 12.56 -22.60
N ALA A 158 -19.37 13.65 -22.08
CA ALA A 158 -19.46 14.98 -22.65
C ALA A 158 -18.38 15.92 -22.11
N GLY A 159 -17.87 16.79 -22.99
CA GLY A 159 -17.16 17.97 -22.57
C GLY A 159 -18.13 18.98 -21.95
N GLN A 160 -17.79 19.49 -20.77
CA GLN A 160 -18.68 20.35 -19.98
C GLN A 160 -18.32 21.82 -20.12
N GLN A 161 -17.03 22.15 -20.18
CA GLN A 161 -16.56 23.51 -20.34
C GLN A 161 -15.25 23.55 -21.10
N ILE A 162 -15.09 24.60 -21.90
CA ILE A 162 -13.83 24.92 -22.60
C ILE A 162 -13.58 26.42 -22.53
N PHE A 163 -12.31 26.79 -22.36
CA PHE A 163 -11.87 28.18 -22.48
C PHE A 163 -10.58 28.25 -23.30
N VAL A 164 -10.39 29.39 -23.94
CA VAL A 164 -9.25 29.66 -24.82
C VAL A 164 -8.56 30.96 -24.42
N THR A 165 -7.26 31.02 -24.61
CA THR A 165 -6.44 32.21 -24.35
C THR A 165 -5.45 32.42 -25.49
N HIS A 166 -5.09 33.67 -25.76
CA HIS A 166 -4.07 33.96 -26.75
C HIS A 166 -2.73 33.37 -26.32
N ASP A 167 -2.10 32.60 -27.20
CA ASP A 167 -0.79 32.03 -26.93
C ASP A 167 0.28 33.11 -27.06
N ASN A 168 0.91 33.46 -25.94
CA ASN A 168 2.12 34.28 -25.87
C ASN A 168 2.11 35.52 -26.80
N PRO A 169 1.24 36.52 -26.56
CA PRO A 169 1.19 37.75 -27.35
C PRO A 169 2.46 38.58 -27.20
N LEU A 170 3.50 38.24 -27.95
CA LEU A 170 4.76 39.01 -28.02
C LEU A 170 4.69 40.15 -29.05
N ALA A 171 3.60 40.22 -29.83
CA ALA A 171 3.34 41.27 -30.80
C ALA A 171 2.30 42.26 -30.27
N ASN A 172 2.18 43.42 -30.92
CA ASN A 172 1.23 44.48 -30.60
C ASN A 172 -0.21 44.11 -30.98
N VAL A 173 -0.52 42.82 -31.15
CA VAL A 173 -1.83 42.31 -31.53
C VAL A 173 -2.33 41.38 -30.43
N MET A 174 -3.43 41.76 -29.78
CA MET A 174 -4.08 40.96 -28.75
C MET A 174 -5.26 40.21 -29.35
N ALA A 175 -5.40 38.91 -29.04
CA ALA A 175 -6.51 38.10 -29.52
C ALA A 175 -7.45 37.72 -28.38
N PHE A 176 -8.75 37.74 -28.69
CA PHE A 176 -9.81 37.31 -27.79
C PHE A 176 -10.61 36.23 -28.50
N GLY A 177 -10.54 35.01 -27.96
CA GLY A 177 -11.20 33.84 -28.51
C GLY A 177 -12.40 33.41 -27.69
N ALA A 178 -13.37 32.81 -28.37
CA ALA A 178 -14.44 32.04 -27.76
C ALA A 178 -14.42 30.63 -28.36
N ALA A 179 -14.78 29.65 -27.55
CA ALA A 179 -14.87 28.27 -27.97
C ALA A 179 -16.20 27.65 -27.55
N SER A 180 -16.67 26.67 -28.31
CA SER A 180 -17.80 25.82 -27.96
C SER A 180 -17.46 24.37 -28.27
N ILE A 181 -17.86 23.47 -27.38
CA ILE A 181 -17.69 22.04 -27.59
C ILE A 181 -18.73 21.59 -28.63
N VAL A 182 -18.29 20.85 -29.64
CA VAL A 182 -19.15 20.39 -30.75
C VAL A 182 -19.65 18.99 -30.44
N ASP A 183 -18.73 18.11 -30.05
CA ASP A 183 -18.99 16.73 -29.66
C ASP A 183 -17.88 16.26 -28.71
N PRO A 184 -17.92 15.02 -28.18
CA PRO A 184 -16.91 14.55 -27.23
C PRO A 184 -15.47 14.52 -27.76
N THR A 185 -15.25 14.62 -29.06
CA THR A 185 -13.94 14.56 -29.72
C THR A 185 -13.47 15.91 -30.24
N GLN A 186 -14.38 16.87 -30.44
CA GLN A 186 -14.08 18.13 -31.11
C GLN A 186 -14.71 19.36 -30.47
N PHE A 187 -14.05 20.49 -30.68
CA PHE A 187 -14.53 21.81 -30.31
C PHE A 187 -14.31 22.79 -31.45
N ARG A 188 -15.10 23.86 -31.46
CA ARG A 188 -15.00 24.96 -32.41
C ARG A 188 -14.46 26.19 -31.69
N VAL A 189 -13.62 26.95 -32.39
CA VAL A 189 -13.06 28.20 -31.89
C VAL A 189 -13.22 29.29 -32.93
N ASN A 190 -13.50 30.50 -32.46
CA ASN A 190 -13.44 31.73 -33.25
C ASN A 190 -12.76 32.82 -32.40
N ALA A 191 -12.03 33.74 -33.03
CA ALA A 191 -11.35 34.82 -32.32
C ALA A 191 -11.36 36.12 -33.11
N ILE A 192 -11.36 37.22 -32.38
CA ILE A 192 -11.01 38.54 -32.91
C ILE A 192 -9.58 38.89 -32.52
N ALA A 193 -8.93 39.72 -33.32
CA ALA A 193 -7.62 40.28 -33.01
C ALA A 193 -7.68 41.80 -33.09
N ILE A 194 -7.04 42.47 -32.13
CA ILE A 194 -7.00 43.93 -31.99
C ILE A 194 -5.53 44.35 -32.00
N ASN A 195 -5.19 45.26 -32.91
CA ASN A 195 -3.90 45.95 -32.88
C ASN A 195 -3.91 46.98 -31.74
N ALA A 196 -3.04 46.81 -30.76
CA ALA A 196 -2.97 47.61 -29.53
C ALA A 196 -2.39 49.02 -29.76
N ASP A 197 -1.61 49.23 -30.82
CA ASP A 197 -1.07 50.57 -31.13
C ASP A 197 -2.15 51.49 -31.69
N THR A 198 -3.06 50.94 -32.50
CA THR A 198 -4.08 51.70 -33.24
C THR A 198 -5.51 51.49 -32.73
N PHE A 199 -5.71 50.53 -31.81
CA PHE A 199 -7.02 50.08 -31.34
C PHE A 199 -7.98 49.68 -32.49
N THR A 200 -7.43 49.12 -33.56
CA THR A 200 -8.20 48.66 -34.73
C THR A 200 -8.24 47.13 -34.81
N MET A 201 -9.25 46.59 -35.50
CA MET A 201 -9.30 45.15 -35.77
C MET A 201 -8.17 44.74 -36.72
N ALA A 202 -7.53 43.61 -36.44
CA ALA A 202 -6.54 42.98 -37.30
C ALA A 202 -7.16 41.73 -37.97
N PRO A 203 -7.92 41.88 -39.07
CA PRO A 203 -8.63 40.78 -39.70
C PRO A 203 -7.69 39.80 -40.40
N GLY A 204 -8.00 38.49 -40.36
CA GLY A 204 -7.20 37.46 -41.03
C GLY A 204 -5.81 37.23 -40.42
N TYR A 205 -5.51 37.82 -39.26
CA TYR A 205 -4.25 37.68 -38.55
C TYR A 205 -4.06 36.23 -38.08
N SER A 206 -2.93 35.62 -38.43
CA SER A 206 -2.58 34.27 -37.99
C SER A 206 -2.28 34.27 -36.50
N LEU A 207 -3.00 33.46 -35.74
CA LEU A 207 -2.81 33.36 -34.29
C LEU A 207 -2.97 31.93 -33.80
N THR A 208 -2.35 31.67 -32.65
CA THR A 208 -2.47 30.42 -31.91
C THR A 208 -3.20 30.72 -30.60
N LEU A 209 -4.20 29.93 -30.26
CA LEU A 209 -4.79 29.95 -28.93
C LEU A 209 -4.39 28.71 -28.16
N ARG A 210 -4.11 28.88 -26.87
CA ARG A 210 -4.11 27.76 -25.90
C ARG A 210 -5.53 27.50 -25.46
N TRP A 211 -5.82 26.27 -25.08
CA TRP A 211 -7.13 25.90 -24.58
C TRP A 211 -7.01 24.91 -23.42
N PHE A 212 -8.00 24.97 -22.54
CA PHE A 212 -8.25 23.99 -21.49
C PHE A 212 -9.71 23.59 -21.56
N ALA A 213 -9.97 22.30 -21.43
CA ALA A 213 -11.32 21.74 -21.40
C ALA A 213 -11.47 20.76 -20.24
N ILE A 214 -12.66 20.67 -19.69
CA ILE A 214 -13.01 19.72 -18.64
C ILE A 214 -14.33 19.03 -18.97
N GLY A 215 -14.45 17.76 -18.61
CA GLY A 215 -15.61 16.94 -18.89
C GLY A 215 -15.49 15.57 -18.25
N SER A 216 -16.42 14.69 -18.60
CA SER A 216 -16.48 13.28 -18.17
C SER A 216 -16.88 12.40 -19.32
#